data_AF-A0A0B6XXK0-F1
#
_entry.id   AF-A0A0B6XXK0-F1
#
_cell.length_a   1.000
_cell.length_b   1.000
_cell.length_c   1.000
_cell.angle_alpha   90.00
_cell.angle_beta   90.00
_cell.angle_gamma   90.00
#
_symmetry.space_group_name_H-M   'P 1'
#
loop_
_entity.id
_entity.type
_entity.pdbx_description
1 polymer ?
#
loop_
_entity_poly.entity_id
_entity_poly.type
_entity_poly.pdbx_seq_one_letter_code
_entity_poly.pdbx_strand_id
1 'polypeptide(L)'
;MSAKQLHWTDAHFCGLRSQSNVYGLSKITTENGHVKLLVASLNGELISVEYQKSLDNKLIPITREDILLSTSSSQGPGGETETVSLDVICPDVKHTTVLAISYLKLGAQFEEKAPSAYMSIYFLPEKESDVPYPNIMDAIAQSQIQYLSLDFIPFKLMHHTIRGQDGQQEICLLLSGSDNKIHVYRQSKENFFS
;
A
#
# COMPACT_ATOMS: atom_id res chain seq x y z
N MET A 1 -25.75 6.81 32.92
CA MET A 1 -25.71 7.54 31.64
C MET A 1 -26.25 6.61 30.57
N SER A 2 -27.31 7.00 29.84
CA SER A 2 -27.83 6.19 28.73
C SER A 2 -26.85 6.26 27.56
N ALA A 3 -26.39 5.12 27.05
CA ALA A 3 -25.59 5.09 25.83
C ALA A 3 -26.43 5.69 24.69
N LYS A 4 -25.88 6.68 23.96
CA LYS A 4 -26.52 7.20 22.75
C LYS A 4 -26.50 6.10 21.69
N GLN A 5 -27.66 5.81 21.12
CA GLN A 5 -27.78 4.88 20.00
C GLN A 5 -27.17 5.53 18.75
N LEU A 6 -26.08 4.93 18.25
CA LEU A 6 -25.45 5.33 17.00
C LEU A 6 -26.20 4.70 15.83
N HIS A 7 -26.45 5.49 14.79
CA HIS A 7 -27.09 5.04 13.56
C HIS A 7 -26.10 5.27 12.42
N TRP A 8 -25.86 4.23 11.64
CA TRP A 8 -24.98 4.27 10.48
C TRP A 8 -25.83 4.41 9.22
N THR A 9 -25.46 5.32 8.34
CA THR A 9 -26.07 5.50 7.03
C THR A 9 -24.99 5.41 5.96
N ASP A 10 -25.32 4.83 4.81
CA ASP A 10 -24.44 4.90 3.65
C ASP A 10 -24.20 6.37 3.28
N ALA A 11 -22.93 6.76 3.16
CA ALA A 11 -22.55 8.12 2.83
C ALA A 11 -22.19 8.24 1.35
N HIS A 12 -21.30 7.37 0.86
CA HIS A 12 -20.78 7.40 -0.51
C HIS A 12 -20.27 6.01 -0.93
N PHE A 13 -20.35 5.74 -2.23
CA PHE A 13 -19.78 4.56 -2.87
C PHE A 13 -18.83 4.96 -3.99
N CYS A 14 -17.75 4.20 -4.16
CA CYS A 14 -16.82 4.32 -5.28
C CYS A 14 -16.76 2.97 -6.00
N GLY A 15 -16.99 2.97 -7.31
CA GLY A 15 -16.77 1.80 -8.14
C GLY A 15 -15.28 1.50 -8.27
N LEU A 16 -14.91 0.22 -8.20
CA LEU A 16 -13.59 -0.28 -8.57
C LEU A 16 -13.75 -1.05 -9.88
N ARG A 17 -12.78 -0.94 -10.79
CA ARG A 17 -12.78 -1.66 -12.07
C ARG A 17 -12.59 -3.17 -11.93
N SER A 18 -11.93 -3.57 -10.84
CA SER A 18 -11.78 -4.97 -10.43
C SER A 18 -11.96 -5.07 -8.92
N GLN A 19 -12.32 -6.26 -8.43
CA GLN A 19 -12.46 -6.51 -7.01
C GLN A 19 -11.14 -6.19 -6.29
N SER A 20 -11.24 -5.63 -5.09
CA SER A 20 -10.12 -5.51 -4.15
C SER A 20 -10.30 -6.52 -3.02
N ASN A 21 -9.19 -6.97 -2.45
CA ASN A 21 -9.21 -7.68 -1.18
C ASN A 21 -9.23 -6.67 -0.01
N VAL A 22 -9.77 -7.06 1.14
CA VAL A 22 -9.76 -6.24 2.38
C VAL A 22 -8.34 -5.80 2.77
N TYR A 23 -7.32 -6.58 2.40
CA TYR A 23 -5.90 -6.27 2.64
C TYR A 23 -5.26 -5.39 1.56
N GLY A 24 -6.00 -5.07 0.49
CA GLY A 24 -5.62 -4.11 -0.52
C GLY A 24 -6.00 -2.67 -0.17
N LEU A 25 -6.46 -2.39 1.06
CA LEU A 25 -6.78 -1.04 1.53
C LEU A 25 -5.75 -0.56 2.54
N SER A 26 -5.18 0.62 2.33
CA SER A 26 -4.35 1.29 3.33
C SER A 26 -4.71 2.77 3.47
N LYS A 27 -4.51 3.29 4.68
CA LYS A 27 -4.84 4.66 5.07
C LYS A 27 -3.58 5.51 5.09
N ILE A 28 -3.58 6.55 4.27
CA ILE A 28 -2.59 7.62 4.28
C ILE A 28 -3.15 8.76 5.10
N THR A 29 -2.50 9.09 6.21
CA THR A 29 -2.87 10.25 7.04
C THR A 29 -1.77 11.29 6.94
N THR A 30 -2.13 12.53 6.66
CA THR A 30 -1.19 13.65 6.66
C THR A 30 -1.18 14.33 8.02
N GLU A 31 -0.15 15.12 8.28
CA GLU A 31 0.01 15.85 9.55
C GLU A 31 -1.13 16.85 9.79
N ASN A 32 -1.66 17.42 8.71
CA ASN A 32 -2.83 18.29 8.74
C ASN A 32 -4.15 17.54 8.98
N GLY A 33 -4.09 16.23 9.27
CA GLY A 33 -5.25 15.38 9.54
C GLY A 33 -6.03 14.97 8.30
N HIS A 34 -5.56 15.29 7.09
CA HIS A 34 -6.19 14.82 5.88
C HIS A 34 -5.99 13.33 5.72
N VAL A 35 -7.06 12.63 5.36
CA VAL A 35 -7.06 11.17 5.17
C VAL A 35 -7.31 10.88 3.70
N LYS A 36 -6.38 10.14 3.11
CA LYS A 36 -6.48 9.55 1.77
C LYS A 36 -6.44 8.03 1.93
N LEU A 37 -7.39 7.34 1.33
CA LEU A 37 -7.38 5.88 1.25
C LEU A 37 -6.73 5.48 -0.06
N LEU A 38 -5.88 4.46 -0.01
CA LEU A 38 -5.30 3.83 -1.17
C LEU A 38 -5.85 2.41 -1.27
N VAL A 39 -6.34 2.04 -2.45
CA VAL A 39 -6.98 0.76 -2.73
C VAL A 39 -6.25 0.10 -3.89
N ALA A 40 -5.73 -1.12 -3.73
CA ALA A 40 -5.33 -1.97 -4.85
C ALA A 40 -6.42 -2.96 -5.18
N SER A 41 -6.82 -3.02 -6.44
CA SER A 41 -7.59 -4.13 -6.98
C SER A 41 -6.69 -5.33 -7.31
N LEU A 42 -7.29 -6.50 -7.47
CA LEU A 42 -6.58 -7.75 -7.75
C LEU A 42 -5.77 -7.67 -9.06
N ASN A 43 -6.28 -6.99 -10.09
CA ASN A 43 -5.54 -6.73 -11.34
C ASN A 43 -4.41 -5.69 -11.19
N GLY A 44 -4.24 -5.15 -9.98
CA GLY A 44 -3.16 -4.23 -9.63
C GLY A 44 -3.36 -2.76 -10.00
N GLU A 45 -4.57 -2.35 -10.36
CA GLU A 45 -4.89 -0.92 -10.42
C GLU A 45 -4.88 -0.35 -9.00
N LEU A 46 -4.27 0.83 -8.81
CA LEU A 46 -4.38 1.59 -7.58
C LEU A 46 -5.46 2.66 -7.73
N ILE A 47 -6.25 2.84 -6.71
CA ILE A 47 -7.30 3.86 -6.67
C ILE A 47 -7.13 4.59 -5.37
N SER A 48 -7.09 5.92 -5.46
CA SER A 48 -7.08 6.75 -4.26
C SER A 48 -8.40 7.44 -4.04
N VAL A 49 -8.87 7.42 -2.79
CA VAL A 49 -10.14 8.00 -2.36
C VAL A 49 -9.86 8.98 -1.24
N GLU A 50 -10.24 10.23 -1.42
CA GLU A 50 -10.11 11.28 -0.42
C GLU A 50 -11.41 12.05 -0.28
N TYR A 51 -11.58 12.73 0.85
CA TYR A 51 -12.70 13.64 1.04
C TYR A 51 -12.19 15.07 1.08
N GLN A 52 -12.75 15.91 0.21
CA GLN A 52 -12.50 17.34 0.23
C GLN A 52 -13.72 18.10 0.74
N LYS A 53 -13.47 19.25 1.34
CA LYS A 53 -14.51 20.14 1.84
C LYS A 53 -14.94 21.08 0.72
N SER A 54 -16.23 21.07 0.38
CA SER A 54 -16.85 22.04 -0.51
C SER A 54 -16.86 23.44 0.10
N LEU A 55 -17.09 24.46 -0.73
CA LEU A 55 -17.36 25.84 -0.31
C LEU A 55 -18.54 25.92 0.70
N ASP A 56 -19.50 25.00 0.59
CA ASP A 56 -20.66 24.89 1.50
C ASP A 56 -20.40 23.99 2.73
N ASN A 57 -19.14 23.72 3.09
CA ASN A 57 -18.74 22.83 4.18
C ASN A 57 -19.23 21.36 4.06
N LYS A 58 -19.69 20.92 2.90
CA LYS A 58 -20.04 19.52 2.63
C LYS A 58 -18.80 18.70 2.28
N LEU A 59 -18.72 17.46 2.76
CA LEU A 59 -17.67 16.52 2.35
C LEU A 59 -18.04 15.93 0.99
N ILE A 60 -17.12 16.04 0.03
CA ILE A 60 -17.27 15.49 -1.31
C ILE A 60 -16.18 14.41 -1.48
N PRO A 61 -16.54 13.16 -1.80
CA PRO A 61 -15.55 12.14 -2.13
C PRO A 61 -14.93 12.48 -3.48
N ILE A 62 -13.62 12.33 -3.56
CA ILE A 62 -12.86 12.45 -4.79
C ILE A 62 -12.11 11.14 -4.96
N THR A 63 -12.40 10.48 -6.07
CA THR A 63 -11.69 9.28 -6.51
C THR A 63 -10.74 9.67 -7.62
N ARG A 64 -9.48 9.24 -7.50
CA ARG A 64 -8.51 9.27 -8.59
C ARG A 64 -8.10 7.84 -8.89
N GLU A 65 -8.37 7.39 -10.10
CA GLU A 65 -7.89 6.10 -10.60
C GLU A 65 -6.45 6.28 -11.09
N ASP A 66 -5.53 5.59 -10.44
CA ASP A 66 -4.10 5.68 -10.68
C ASP A 66 -3.58 4.27 -11.03
N ILE A 67 -3.53 3.93 -12.31
CA ILE A 67 -3.19 2.56 -12.77
C ILE A 67 -1.71 2.26 -12.44
N LEU A 68 -1.46 1.60 -11.30
CA LEU A 68 -0.11 1.24 -10.86
C LEU A 68 0.49 0.06 -11.64
N LEU A 69 -0.30 -0.99 -11.81
CA LEU A 69 0.18 -2.26 -12.34
C LEU A 69 -0.44 -2.61 -13.70
N SER A 70 -0.76 -1.60 -14.52
CA SER A 70 -0.53 -1.81 -15.95
C SER A 70 0.98 -1.79 -16.13
N THR A 71 1.58 -2.96 -15.99
CA THR A 71 2.97 -3.20 -16.35
C THR A 71 3.15 -2.99 -17.85
N SER A 72 3.16 -1.73 -18.30
CA SER A 72 3.62 -1.35 -19.63
C SER A 72 5.16 -1.38 -19.75
N SER A 73 5.86 -1.96 -18.77
CA SER A 73 7.30 -2.22 -18.83
C SER A 73 7.74 -3.59 -18.27
N SER A 74 6.81 -4.52 -18.03
CA SER A 74 7.13 -5.95 -17.91
C SER A 74 6.27 -6.79 -18.85
N GLN A 75 6.20 -6.37 -20.12
CA GLN A 75 6.19 -7.31 -21.25
C GLN A 75 7.60 -7.95 -21.37
N GLY A 76 8.04 -8.62 -20.31
CA GLY A 76 8.94 -9.75 -20.44
C GLY A 76 8.07 -11.01 -20.61
N PRO A 77 8.55 -12.08 -21.25
CA PRO A 77 7.74 -13.27 -21.45
C PRO A 77 7.37 -13.85 -20.07
N GLY A 78 6.09 -13.77 -19.70
CA GLY A 78 5.54 -14.52 -18.58
C GLY A 78 4.67 -13.71 -17.62
N GLY A 79 3.36 -14.02 -17.66
CA GLY A 79 2.45 -14.04 -16.51
C GLY A 79 1.66 -12.77 -16.19
N GLU A 80 0.38 -12.94 -15.87
CA GLU A 80 -0.45 -11.94 -15.19
C GLU A 80 -0.02 -11.81 -13.72
N THR A 81 -0.19 -10.63 -13.12
CA THR A 81 0.09 -10.41 -11.69
C THR A 81 -1.17 -10.09 -10.92
N GLU A 82 -1.28 -10.63 -9.70
CA GLU A 82 -2.39 -10.40 -8.80
C GLU A 82 -1.92 -9.72 -7.51
N THR A 83 -2.48 -8.54 -7.19
CA THR A 83 -2.16 -7.87 -5.93
C THR A 83 -2.87 -8.52 -4.77
N VAL A 84 -2.11 -8.86 -3.73
CA VAL A 84 -2.62 -9.57 -2.54
C VAL A 84 -2.91 -8.60 -1.41
N SER A 85 -1.94 -7.74 -1.09
CA SER A 85 -2.05 -6.78 0.00
C SER A 85 -1.10 -5.61 -0.20
N LEU A 86 -1.45 -4.46 0.39
CA LEU A 86 -0.61 -3.27 0.35
C LEU A 86 -0.63 -2.58 1.71
N ASP A 87 0.43 -1.86 2.01
CA ASP A 87 0.44 -0.94 3.13
C ASP A 87 1.29 0.30 2.88
N VAL A 88 0.92 1.40 3.53
CA VAL A 88 1.62 2.69 3.44
C VAL A 88 2.04 3.14 4.82
N ILE A 89 3.34 3.37 4.96
CA ILE A 89 3.96 3.98 6.14
C ILE A 89 4.12 5.46 5.86
N CYS A 90 3.42 6.30 6.62
CA CYS A 90 3.57 7.75 6.60
C CYS A 90 4.17 8.21 7.93
N PRO A 91 5.50 8.23 8.05
CA PRO A 91 6.17 8.74 9.24
C PRO A 91 6.17 10.28 9.27
N ASP A 92 6.19 10.88 10.46
CA ASP A 92 6.16 12.35 10.65
C ASP A 92 7.40 13.03 10.05
N VAL A 93 7.16 14.16 9.33
CA VAL A 93 7.98 15.24 8.72
C VAL A 93 9.35 14.90 8.10
N LYS A 94 10.14 13.97 8.68
CA LYS A 94 11.57 13.77 8.40
C LYS A 94 11.92 12.40 7.84
N HIS A 95 10.91 11.59 7.53
CA HIS A 95 11.11 10.22 7.11
C HIS A 95 10.39 9.97 5.78
N THR A 96 11.07 9.24 4.91
CA THR A 96 10.55 8.80 3.62
C THR A 96 9.23 8.04 3.80
N THR A 97 8.20 8.43 3.05
CA THR A 97 6.97 7.62 2.95
C THR A 97 7.30 6.30 2.27
N VAL A 98 6.85 5.18 2.83
CA VAL A 98 7.10 3.84 2.28
C VAL A 98 5.78 3.24 1.83
N LEU A 99 5.72 2.75 0.60
CA LEU A 99 4.62 1.95 0.08
C LEU A 99 5.14 0.52 -0.11
N ALA A 100 4.48 -0.45 0.49
CA ALA A 100 4.83 -1.85 0.31
C ALA A 100 3.65 -2.61 -0.30
N ILE A 101 3.92 -3.45 -1.31
CA ILE A 101 2.90 -4.20 -2.04
C ILE A 101 3.36 -5.64 -2.18
N SER A 102 2.53 -6.59 -1.72
CA SER A 102 2.71 -8.02 -1.97
C SER A 102 1.82 -8.48 -3.11
N TYR A 103 2.35 -9.29 -4.01
CA TYR A 103 1.63 -9.77 -5.19
C TYR A 103 2.08 -11.16 -5.62
N LEU A 104 1.21 -11.83 -6.37
CA LEU A 104 1.49 -13.10 -7.03
C LEU A 104 1.77 -12.85 -8.51
N LYS A 105 2.76 -13.54 -9.04
CA LYS A 105 2.95 -13.70 -10.48
C LYS A 105 2.36 -15.04 -10.88
N LEU A 106 1.24 -14.99 -11.59
CA LEU A 106 0.55 -16.15 -12.11
C LEU A 106 1.37 -16.70 -13.29
N GLY A 107 1.56 -18.02 -13.34
CA GLY A 107 2.17 -18.68 -14.50
C GLY A 107 1.33 -18.43 -15.77
N ALA A 108 1.93 -18.59 -16.95
CA ALA A 108 1.13 -18.61 -18.17
C ALA A 108 0.10 -19.75 -18.07
N GLN A 109 -1.08 -19.59 -18.68
CA GLN A 109 -2.22 -20.54 -18.58
C GLN A 109 -1.87 -22.01 -18.97
N PHE A 110 -0.73 -22.24 -19.62
CA PHE A 110 -0.25 -23.55 -20.05
C PHE A 110 0.94 -24.09 -19.24
N GLU A 111 1.45 -23.33 -18.27
CA GLU A 111 2.49 -23.80 -17.36
C GLU A 111 1.88 -24.24 -16.03
N GLU A 112 2.06 -25.50 -15.67
CA GLU A 112 1.61 -26.11 -14.40
C GLU A 112 2.42 -25.62 -13.17
N LYS A 113 3.00 -24.42 -13.26
CA LYS A 113 3.86 -23.87 -12.23
C LYS A 113 3.00 -23.13 -11.21
N ALA A 114 3.19 -23.47 -9.93
CA ALA A 114 2.60 -22.72 -8.83
C ALA A 114 2.96 -21.22 -8.96
N PRO A 115 2.05 -20.30 -8.58
CA PRO A 115 2.31 -18.87 -8.66
C PRO A 115 3.51 -18.49 -7.79
N SER A 116 4.35 -17.60 -8.32
CA SER A 116 5.50 -17.07 -7.57
C SER A 116 5.07 -15.84 -6.78
N ALA A 117 5.47 -15.75 -5.51
CA ALA A 117 5.09 -14.65 -4.64
C ALA A 117 6.23 -13.63 -4.46
N TYR A 118 5.86 -12.35 -4.41
CA TYR A 118 6.79 -11.24 -4.31
C TYR A 118 6.27 -10.14 -3.39
N MET A 119 7.19 -9.32 -2.89
CA MET A 119 6.91 -8.03 -2.25
C MET A 119 7.83 -6.96 -2.81
N SER A 120 7.25 -5.82 -3.21
CA SER A 120 7.98 -4.62 -3.59
C SER A 120 7.80 -3.55 -2.52
N ILE A 121 8.90 -2.93 -2.11
CA ILE A 121 8.93 -1.82 -1.15
C ILE A 121 9.44 -0.58 -1.89
N TYR A 122 8.57 0.41 -2.03
CA TYR A 122 8.82 1.70 -2.67
C TYR A 122 9.12 2.75 -1.60
N PHE A 123 10.31 3.34 -1.68
CA PHE A 123 10.72 4.47 -0.85
C PHE A 123 10.42 5.75 -1.62
N LEU A 124 9.27 6.38 -1.32
CA LEU A 124 8.77 7.54 -2.06
C LEU A 124 9.67 8.77 -1.83
N PRO A 125 9.95 9.59 -2.85
CA PRO A 125 10.79 10.77 -2.72
C PRO A 125 10.25 11.75 -1.67
N GLU A 126 11.10 12.42 -0.90
CA GLU A 126 10.65 13.38 0.13
C GLU A 126 9.66 14.41 -0.45
N LYS A 127 8.66 14.78 0.36
CA LYS A 127 7.68 15.79 -0.03
C LYS A 127 8.25 17.17 0.27
N GLU A 128 8.11 18.10 -0.66
CA GLU A 128 8.47 19.51 -0.43
C GLU A 128 7.52 20.21 0.57
N SER A 129 6.38 19.59 0.93
CA SER A 129 5.39 20.13 1.86
C SER A 129 4.53 19.03 2.52
N ASP A 130 3.73 19.39 3.52
CA ASP A 130 2.79 18.49 4.23
C ASP A 130 1.59 18.04 3.37
N VAL A 131 1.56 18.45 2.10
CA VAL A 131 0.53 18.08 1.14
C VAL A 131 0.81 16.66 0.65
N PRO A 132 -0.20 15.74 0.67
CA PRO A 132 -0.01 14.40 0.13
C PRO A 132 0.32 14.49 -1.37
N TYR A 133 1.03 13.50 -1.92
CA TYR A 133 1.38 13.52 -3.34
C TYR A 133 0.09 13.71 -4.17
N PRO A 134 0.03 14.76 -5.01
CA PRO A 134 -1.13 15.01 -5.84
C PRO A 134 -1.39 13.83 -6.78
N ASN A 135 -0.31 13.16 -7.19
CA ASN A 135 -0.30 11.89 -7.89
C ASN A 135 0.73 10.95 -7.25
N ILE A 136 0.26 9.84 -6.68
CA ILE A 136 1.14 8.85 -6.06
C ILE A 136 2.00 8.10 -7.08
N MET A 137 1.55 8.03 -8.35
CA MET A 137 2.27 7.37 -9.44
C MET A 137 3.57 8.08 -9.78
N ASP A 138 3.55 9.40 -9.84
CA ASP A 138 4.74 10.19 -10.14
C ASP A 138 5.79 10.00 -9.04
N ALA A 139 5.34 9.85 -7.79
CA ALA A 139 6.20 9.52 -6.67
C ALA A 139 6.75 8.09 -6.78
N ILE A 140 5.92 7.11 -7.14
CA ILE A 140 6.33 5.71 -7.32
C ILE A 140 7.36 5.57 -8.46
N ALA A 141 7.14 6.26 -9.58
CA ALA A 141 8.07 6.25 -10.72
C ALA A 141 9.46 6.81 -10.38
N GLN A 142 9.55 7.66 -9.36
CA GLN A 142 10.80 8.27 -8.87
C GLN A 142 11.34 7.58 -7.61
N SER A 143 10.67 6.53 -7.13
CA SER A 143 11.04 5.85 -5.89
C SER A 143 12.24 4.94 -6.07
N GLN A 144 13.06 4.84 -5.02
CA GLN A 144 13.93 3.68 -4.87
C GLN A 144 13.05 2.47 -4.56
N ILE A 145 13.32 1.32 -5.19
CA ILE A 145 12.51 0.11 -5.06
C ILE A 145 13.36 -1.04 -4.56
N GLN A 146 12.91 -1.72 -3.51
CA GLN A 146 13.45 -2.99 -3.06
C GLN A 146 12.49 -4.12 -3.42
N TYR A 147 12.99 -5.15 -4.11
CA TYR A 147 12.23 -6.34 -4.49
C TYR A 147 12.60 -7.52 -3.60
N LEU A 148 11.60 -8.25 -3.13
CA LEU A 148 11.76 -9.45 -2.32
C LEU A 148 10.99 -10.61 -2.94
N SER A 149 11.67 -11.72 -3.19
CA SER A 149 11.02 -12.99 -3.51
C SER A 149 10.57 -13.65 -2.21
N LEU A 150 9.35 -14.17 -2.19
CA LEU A 150 8.77 -14.87 -1.05
C LEU A 150 8.71 -16.36 -1.36
N ASP A 151 9.02 -17.19 -0.36
CA ASP A 151 8.91 -18.65 -0.40
C ASP A 151 7.55 -19.16 0.15
N PHE A 152 6.61 -18.24 0.38
CA PHE A 152 5.26 -18.49 0.84
C PHE A 152 4.26 -17.57 0.11
N ILE A 153 2.97 -17.93 0.12
CA ILE A 153 1.90 -17.08 -0.41
C ILE A 153 1.54 -16.02 0.65
N PRO A 154 1.74 -14.71 0.37
CA PRO A 154 1.40 -13.65 1.31
C PRO A 154 -0.11 -13.58 1.52
N PHE A 155 -0.53 -13.04 2.66
CA PHE A 155 -1.95 -12.76 2.96
C PHE A 155 -2.16 -11.29 3.31
N LYS A 156 -1.73 -10.88 4.50
CA LYS A 156 -1.88 -9.51 4.99
C LYS A 156 -0.53 -8.90 5.28
N LEU A 157 -0.28 -7.77 4.64
CA LEU A 157 0.78 -6.82 4.95
C LEU A 157 0.26 -5.72 5.87
N MET A 158 1.04 -5.36 6.88
CA MET A 158 0.80 -4.18 7.71
C MET A 158 2.08 -3.72 8.38
N HIS A 159 2.20 -2.44 8.69
CA HIS A 159 3.30 -1.92 9.49
C HIS A 159 2.95 -1.91 10.98
N HIS A 160 3.99 -2.00 11.80
CA HIS A 160 3.85 -1.84 13.24
C HIS A 160 5.09 -1.16 13.81
N THR A 161 4.88 -0.39 14.88
CA THR A 161 5.99 0.21 15.63
C THR A 161 6.43 -0.76 16.71
N ILE A 162 7.70 -1.13 16.70
CA ILE A 162 8.32 -1.95 17.74
C ILE A 162 9.39 -1.13 18.47
N ARG A 163 9.76 -1.59 19.67
CA ARG A 163 10.85 -0.97 20.44
C ARG A 163 12.17 -1.63 20.06
N GLY A 164 13.07 -0.85 19.48
CA GLY A 164 14.42 -1.25 19.13
C GLY A 164 15.29 -1.54 20.36
N GLN A 165 16.44 -2.17 20.11
CA GLN A 165 17.40 -2.57 21.16
C GLN A 165 18.03 -1.37 21.89
N ASP A 166 18.14 -0.23 21.20
CA ASP A 166 18.58 1.06 21.74
C ASP A 166 17.45 1.81 22.48
N GLY A 167 16.27 1.19 22.60
CA GLY A 167 15.09 1.78 23.21
C GLY A 167 14.32 2.75 22.31
N GLN A 168 14.81 3.02 21.09
CA GLN A 168 14.13 3.87 20.10
C GLN A 168 12.97 3.12 19.47
N GLN A 169 11.97 3.84 18.99
CA GLN A 169 10.91 3.24 18.18
C GLN A 169 11.43 3.00 16.76
N GLU A 170 11.15 1.82 16.22
CA GLU A 170 11.41 1.47 14.83
C GLU A 170 10.13 0.95 14.19
N ILE A 171 9.92 1.28 12.92
CA ILE A 171 8.79 0.76 12.15
C ILE A 171 9.25 -0.52 11.43
N CYS A 172 8.45 -1.58 11.52
CA CYS A 172 8.66 -2.81 10.77
C CYS A 172 7.45 -3.11 9.91
N LEU A 173 7.67 -3.85 8.82
CA LEU A 173 6.61 -4.47 8.03
C LEU A 173 6.36 -5.88 8.58
N LEU A 174 5.09 -6.22 8.77
CA LEU A 174 4.60 -7.53 9.16
C LEU A 174 3.86 -8.14 7.97
N LEU A 175 4.27 -9.34 7.57
CA LEU A 175 3.64 -10.08 6.48
C LEU A 175 3.25 -11.47 6.96
N SER A 176 1.95 -11.73 6.97
CA SER A 176 1.41 -13.09 7.21
C SER A 176 1.37 -13.88 5.90
N GLY A 177 1.42 -15.21 5.99
CA GLY A 177 1.40 -16.06 4.82
C GLY A 177 0.94 -17.50 5.04
N SER A 178 0.91 -18.26 3.95
CA SER A 178 0.47 -19.66 3.89
C SER A 178 1.34 -20.64 4.70
N ASP A 179 2.50 -20.20 5.20
CA ASP A 179 3.43 -20.99 5.98
C ASP A 179 3.13 -20.96 7.50
N ASN A 180 1.99 -20.39 7.89
CA ASN A 180 1.54 -20.22 9.27
C ASN A 180 2.48 -19.34 10.13
N LYS A 181 3.21 -18.41 9.50
CA LYS A 181 4.10 -17.47 10.19
C LYS A 181 3.71 -16.02 9.95
N ILE A 182 4.19 -15.16 10.85
CA ILE A 182 4.24 -13.71 10.65
C ILE A 182 5.71 -13.35 10.45
N HIS A 183 6.05 -12.90 9.25
CA HIS A 183 7.38 -12.45 8.86
C HIS A 183 7.54 -10.99 9.23
N VAL A 184 8.65 -10.64 9.87
CA VAL A 184 8.95 -9.26 10.33
C VAL A 184 10.13 -8.73 9.53
N TYR A 185 9.89 -7.71 8.71
CA TYR A 185 10.93 -7.03 7.94
C TYR A 185 11.27 -5.70 8.61
N ARG A 186 12.54 -5.55 8.97
CA ARG A 186 13.10 -4.34 9.59
C ARG A 186 14.03 -3.66 8.59
N GLN A 187 14.07 -2.34 8.61
CA GLN A 187 15.07 -1.60 7.86
C GLN A 187 16.44 -1.87 8.48
N SER A 188 17.41 -2.30 7.65
CA SER A 188 18.79 -2.45 8.12
C SER A 188 19.40 -1.08 8.42
N LYS A 189 20.23 -1.00 9.48
CA LYS A 189 21.05 0.19 9.77
C LYS A 189 22.30 0.27 8.87
N GLU A 190 22.54 -0.75 8.05
CA GLU A 190 23.66 -0.74 7.09
C GLU A 190 23.30 0.10 5.87
N ASN A 191 23.90 1.29 5.78
CA ASN A 191 23.90 2.11 4.58
C ASN A 191 24.61 1.33 3.46
N PHE A 192 23.86 0.68 2.57
CA PHE A 192 24.41 0.25 1.28
C PHE A 192 24.57 1.50 0.40
N PHE A 193 25.65 2.25 0.65
CA PHE A 193 26.31 3.01 -0.41
C PHE A 193 27.28 2.05 -1.10
N SER A 194 26.95 1.63 -2.31
CA SER A 194 27.90 1.11 -3.29
C SER A 194 27.47 1.55 -4.68
#